data_AF-A0A3L8SQE0-F1
#
_entry.id   AF-A0A3L8SQE0-F1
#
_cell.length_a   1.000
_cell.length_b   1.000
_cell.length_c   1.000
_cell.angle_alpha   90.00
_cell.angle_beta   90.00
_cell.angle_gamma   90.00
#
_symmetry.space_group_name_H-M   'P 1'
#
loop_
_entity.id
_entity.type
_entity.pdbx_description
1 polymer ?
#
loop_
_entity_poly.entity_id
_entity_poly.type
_entity_poly.pdbx_seq_one_letter_code
_entity_poly.pdbx_strand_id
1 'polypeptide(L)'
;MSAIWPLLALGWISVPVYIAAGVVTMPEYLKKRFGGQRLQIYMSVLSLILYIFTRISEYDYLKTDIFAGALFIQTPLGWNLYLSTVILLAVTAVYTIAGGLAAVIYTDVLQTLIMALGALVLMFIGFGKAGWYEGLKEKYSTEIPKITVPNTNCHVPRADAFHLFRDPITGLIFGLTVVALWCWCTDQ
;
A
#
# COMPACT_ATOMS: atom_id res chain seq x y z
N MET A 1 10.31 -7.78 -0.91
CA MET A 1 11.49 -8.08 -0.07
C MET A 1 12.38 -6.87 0.22
N SER A 2 12.39 -5.83 -0.61
CA SER A 2 13.19 -4.61 -0.37
C SER A 2 12.70 -3.75 0.80
N ALA A 3 11.40 -3.76 1.13
CA ALA A 3 10.84 -2.98 2.24
C ALA A 3 11.08 -3.55 3.65
N ILE A 4 11.43 -4.84 3.76
CA ILE A 4 11.71 -5.48 5.06
C ILE A 4 12.99 -4.91 5.69
N TRP A 5 14.00 -4.59 4.88
CA TRP A 5 15.26 -4.03 5.37
C TRP A 5 15.10 -2.62 5.97
N PRO A 6 14.40 -1.67 5.31
CA PRO A 6 13.98 -0.41 5.93
C PRO A 6 13.16 -0.58 7.21
N LEU A 7 12.20 -1.53 7.26
CA LEU A 7 11.40 -1.78 8.48
C LEU A 7 12.25 -2.24 9.65
N LEU A 8 13.16 -3.19 9.41
CA LEU A 8 14.05 -3.69 10.45
C LEU A 8 15.03 -2.61 10.91
N ALA A 9 15.57 -1.82 9.98
CA ALA A 9 16.41 -0.67 10.30
C ALA A 9 15.64 0.38 11.12
N LEU A 10 14.38 0.68 10.76
CA LEU A 10 13.50 1.57 11.51
C LEU A 10 13.25 1.07 12.95
N GLY A 11 12.84 -0.20 13.09
CA GLY A 11 12.57 -0.80 14.39
C GLY A 11 13.80 -0.83 15.30
N TRP A 12 14.98 -1.06 14.75
CA TRP A 12 16.21 -1.17 15.53
C TRP A 12 16.95 0.16 15.75
N ILE A 13 16.85 1.12 14.83
CA ILE A 13 17.59 2.39 14.90
C ILE A 13 16.68 3.51 15.41
N SER A 14 15.47 3.66 14.88
CA SER A 14 14.60 4.79 15.21
C SER A 14 14.00 4.64 16.62
N VAL A 15 13.53 3.45 16.98
CA VAL A 15 12.93 3.18 18.29
C VAL A 15 13.86 3.53 19.47
N PRO A 16 15.12 3.05 19.55
CA PRO A 16 16.00 3.43 20.65
C PRO A 16 16.40 4.90 20.63
N VAL A 17 16.51 5.51 19.44
CA VAL A 17 16.82 6.95 19.31
C VAL A 17 15.68 7.82 19.84
N TYR A 18 14.42 7.45 19.58
CA TYR A 18 13.25 8.18 20.09
C TYR A 18 13.09 8.04 21.60
N ILE A 19 13.30 6.83 22.13
CA ILE A 19 13.27 6.58 23.59
C ILE A 19 14.38 7.38 24.29
N ALA A 20 15.60 7.40 23.73
CA ALA A 20 16.72 8.16 24.29
C ALA A 20 16.50 9.68 24.22
N ALA A 21 15.80 10.18 23.20
CA ALA A 21 15.49 11.60 23.04
C ALA A 21 14.24 12.05 23.81
N GLY A 22 13.40 11.10 24.26
CA GLY A 22 12.14 11.35 24.97
C GLY A 22 11.11 12.05 24.10
N VAL A 23 10.99 11.66 22.83
CA VAL A 23 10.17 12.35 21.83
C VAL A 23 9.28 11.36 21.11
N VAL A 24 8.03 11.77 20.86
CA VAL A 24 7.01 10.90 20.26
C VAL A 24 6.88 11.13 18.75
N THR A 25 7.27 12.31 18.25
CA THR A 25 7.11 12.69 16.83
C THR A 25 8.43 13.09 16.18
N MET A 26 8.61 12.76 14.90
CA MET A 26 9.81 13.08 14.10
C MET A 26 10.15 14.60 14.07
N PRO A 27 9.19 15.54 13.93
CA PRO A 27 9.49 16.97 13.91
C PRO A 27 10.04 17.49 15.25
N GLU A 28 9.54 16.95 16.36
CA GLU A 28 9.96 17.34 17.70
C GLU A 28 11.38 16.84 18.01
N TYR A 29 11.76 15.66 17.48
CA TYR A 29 13.13 15.14 17.56
C TYR A 29 14.12 16.06 16.83
N LEU A 30 13.77 16.47 15.61
CA LEU A 30 14.61 17.37 14.82
C LEU A 30 14.76 18.76 15.48
N LYS A 31 13.70 19.27 16.11
CA LYS A 31 13.73 20.52 16.87
C LYS A 31 14.73 20.45 18.05
N LYS A 32 14.69 19.36 18.82
CA LYS A 32 15.54 19.17 20.01
C LYS A 32 17.01 18.96 19.66
N ARG A 33 17.31 18.31 18.53
CA ARG A 33 18.68 17.99 18.10
C ARG A 33 19.39 19.13 17.37
N PHE A 34 18.70 19.86 16.50
CA PHE A 34 19.37 20.83 15.62
C PHE A 34 19.31 22.28 16.12
N GLY A 35 18.42 22.62 17.06
CA GLY A 35 18.41 23.93 17.75
C GLY A 35 18.30 25.18 16.87
N GLY A 36 18.22 25.02 15.54
CA GLY A 36 18.33 26.09 14.55
C GLY A 36 17.00 26.39 13.90
N GLN A 37 16.41 27.54 14.25
CA GLN A 37 15.12 28.01 13.74
C GLN A 37 15.06 28.07 12.20
N ARG A 38 16.19 28.34 11.52
CA ARG A 38 16.26 28.39 10.05
C ARG A 38 16.16 27.01 9.39
N LEU A 39 16.90 26.02 9.90
CA LEU A 39 16.87 24.66 9.36
C LEU A 39 15.50 23.98 9.60
N GLN A 40 14.85 24.30 10.72
CA GLN A 40 13.48 23.90 11.01
C GLN A 40 12.50 24.47 9.98
N ILE A 41 12.59 25.76 9.65
CA ILE A 41 11.70 26.37 8.65
C ILE A 41 11.88 25.69 7.28
N TYR A 42 13.10 25.41 6.84
CA TYR A 42 13.32 24.71 5.58
C TYR A 42 12.75 23.28 5.58
N MET A 43 12.99 22.50 6.64
CA MET A 43 12.46 21.13 6.74
C MET A 43 10.94 21.09 6.95
N SER A 44 10.37 22.06 7.69
CA SER A 44 8.92 22.22 7.86
C SER A 44 8.25 22.63 6.55
N VAL A 45 8.84 23.53 5.77
CA VAL A 45 8.29 23.90 4.45
C VAL A 45 8.39 22.72 3.48
N LEU A 46 9.52 22.01 3.45
CA LEU A 46 9.71 20.83 2.61
C LEU A 46 8.72 19.71 2.98
N SER A 47 8.57 19.41 4.26
CA SER A 47 7.60 18.39 4.74
C SER A 47 6.16 18.82 4.49
N LEU A 48 5.82 20.10 4.58
CA LEU A 48 4.48 20.59 4.28
C LEU A 48 4.16 20.50 2.79
N ILE A 49 5.12 20.81 1.91
CA ILE A 49 4.98 20.60 0.46
C ILE A 49 4.80 19.10 0.15
N LEU A 50 5.66 18.25 0.70
CA LEU A 50 5.57 16.79 0.53
C LEU A 50 4.26 16.22 1.13
N TYR A 51 3.77 16.79 2.22
CA TYR A 51 2.48 16.44 2.83
C TYR A 51 1.31 16.82 1.92
N ILE A 52 1.34 17.98 1.28
CA ILE A 52 0.30 18.37 0.31
C ILE A 52 0.30 17.41 -0.89
N PHE A 53 1.47 17.09 -1.46
CA PHE A 53 1.56 16.15 -2.59
C PHE A 53 1.09 14.75 -2.22
N THR A 54 1.53 14.23 -1.08
CA THR A 54 1.11 12.92 -0.59
C THR A 54 -0.40 12.89 -0.32
N ARG A 55 -0.97 13.92 0.32
CA ARG A 55 -2.42 14.01 0.55
C ARG A 55 -3.25 14.12 -0.72
N ILE A 56 -2.81 14.86 -1.72
CA ILE A 56 -3.52 14.92 -3.02
C ILE A 56 -3.51 13.55 -3.68
N SER A 57 -2.36 12.87 -3.70
CA SER A 57 -2.25 11.53 -4.28
C SER A 57 -3.11 10.52 -3.52
N GLU A 58 -3.07 10.52 -2.19
CA GLU A 58 -3.83 9.64 -1.33
C GLU A 58 -5.35 9.87 -1.48
N TYR A 59 -5.80 11.12 -1.66
CA TYR A 59 -7.20 11.42 -1.91
C TYR A 59 -7.72 10.77 -3.20
N ASP A 60 -6.92 10.76 -4.27
CA ASP A 60 -7.30 10.08 -5.52
C ASP A 60 -7.21 8.55 -5.42
N TYR A 61 -6.24 8.02 -4.68
CA TYR A 61 -6.17 6.58 -4.40
C TYR A 61 -7.34 6.11 -3.52
N LEU A 62 -7.67 6.85 -2.46
CA LEU A 62 -8.78 6.57 -1.55
C LEU A 62 -10.13 6.50 -2.28
N LYS A 63 -10.36 7.38 -3.27
CA LYS A 63 -11.56 7.31 -4.12
C LYS A 63 -11.65 5.98 -4.86
N THR A 64 -10.51 5.49 -5.36
CA THR A 64 -10.43 4.25 -6.13
C THR A 64 -10.73 3.05 -5.22
N ASP A 65 -10.19 3.05 -4.00
CA ASP A 65 -10.41 1.96 -3.04
C ASP A 65 -11.85 1.91 -2.52
N ILE A 66 -12.45 3.07 -2.20
CA ILE A 66 -13.86 3.15 -1.79
C ILE A 66 -14.78 2.71 -2.93
N PHE A 67 -14.47 3.08 -4.17
CA PHE A 67 -15.23 2.66 -5.34
C PHE A 67 -15.14 1.14 -5.56
N ALA A 68 -13.94 0.57 -5.43
CA ALA A 68 -13.76 -0.89 -5.48
C ALA A 68 -14.52 -1.61 -4.36
N GLY A 69 -14.50 -1.07 -3.14
CA GLY A 69 -15.28 -1.59 -2.00
C GLY A 69 -16.79 -1.51 -2.24
N ALA A 70 -17.29 -0.41 -2.79
CA ALA A 70 -18.70 -0.24 -3.12
C ALA A 70 -19.17 -1.22 -4.22
N LEU A 71 -18.33 -1.46 -5.23
CA LEU A 71 -18.58 -2.47 -6.27
C LEU A 71 -18.61 -3.89 -5.69
N PHE A 72 -17.72 -4.19 -4.75
CA PHE A 72 -17.72 -5.49 -4.06
C PHE A 72 -19.02 -5.75 -3.29
N ILE A 73 -19.60 -4.72 -2.67
CA ILE A 73 -20.91 -4.81 -1.99
C ILE A 73 -22.06 -4.87 -2.99
N GLN A 74 -21.98 -4.13 -4.10
CA GLN A 74 -23.02 -4.13 -5.13
C GLN A 74 -23.17 -5.48 -5.82
N THR A 75 -22.08 -6.18 -6.09
CA THR A 75 -22.07 -7.44 -6.86
C THR A 75 -22.98 -8.53 -6.25
N PRO A 76 -23.00 -8.75 -4.92
CA PRO A 76 -23.93 -9.67 -4.26
C PRO A 76 -25.29 -9.06 -3.85
N LEU A 77 -25.37 -7.76 -3.53
CA LEU A 77 -26.61 -7.15 -3.00
C LEU A 77 -27.51 -6.50 -4.07
N GLY A 78 -26.98 -6.19 -5.26
CA GLY A 78 -27.73 -5.56 -6.36
C GLY A 78 -28.18 -4.11 -6.09
N TRP A 79 -27.61 -3.45 -5.08
CA TRP A 79 -28.00 -2.09 -4.67
C TRP A 79 -27.36 -0.99 -5.53
N ASN A 80 -27.91 0.22 -5.45
CA ASN A 80 -27.31 1.40 -6.10
C ASN A 80 -25.93 1.71 -5.49
N LEU A 81 -24.93 1.98 -6.34
CA LEU A 81 -23.56 2.30 -5.93
C LEU A 81 -23.49 3.43 -4.88
N TYR A 82 -24.27 4.49 -5.07
CA TYR A 82 -24.33 5.61 -4.13
C TYR A 82 -24.78 5.19 -2.73
N LEU A 83 -25.74 4.27 -2.63
CA LEU A 83 -26.27 3.80 -1.36
C LEU A 83 -25.27 2.89 -0.64
N SER A 84 -24.59 2.01 -1.39
CA SER A 84 -23.51 1.16 -0.85
C SER A 84 -22.34 1.98 -0.29
N THR A 85 -21.92 3.04 -1.01
CA THR A 85 -20.83 3.92 -0.55
C THR A 85 -21.19 4.67 0.74
N VAL A 86 -22.41 5.20 0.84
CA VAL A 86 -22.86 5.93 2.05
C VAL A 86 -22.91 5.00 3.26
N ILE A 87 -23.41 3.77 3.09
CA ILE A 87 -23.47 2.79 4.18
C ILE A 87 -22.06 2.39 4.63
N LEU A 88 -21.15 2.11 3.68
CA LEU A 88 -19.77 1.78 4.00
C LEU A 88 -19.09 2.89 4.80
N LEU A 89 -19.20 4.15 4.35
CA LEU A 89 -18.65 5.30 5.07
C LEU A 89 -19.28 5.49 6.45
N ALA A 90 -20.59 5.31 6.59
CA ALA A 90 -21.29 5.46 7.86
C ALA A 90 -20.84 4.41 8.88
N VAL A 91 -20.74 3.14 8.47
CA VAL A 91 -20.24 2.06 9.33
C VAL A 91 -18.81 2.35 9.75
N THR A 92 -17.95 2.73 8.80
CA THR A 92 -16.55 3.12 9.06
C THR A 92 -16.43 4.26 10.05
N ALA A 93 -17.22 5.31 9.90
CA ALA A 93 -17.22 6.44 10.82
C ALA A 93 -17.68 6.04 12.24
N VAL A 94 -18.75 5.25 12.36
CA VAL A 94 -19.33 4.87 13.65
C VAL A 94 -18.34 4.04 14.47
N TYR A 95 -17.74 2.99 13.88
CA TYR A 95 -16.80 2.17 14.66
C TYR A 95 -15.49 2.90 14.96
N THR A 96 -15.06 3.84 14.11
CA THR A 96 -13.85 4.66 14.35
C THR A 96 -14.07 5.62 15.52
N ILE A 97 -15.23 6.29 15.57
CA ILE A 97 -15.56 7.25 16.64
C ILE A 97 -15.81 6.54 17.97
N ALA A 98 -16.47 5.39 17.96
CA ALA A 98 -16.84 4.68 19.19
C ALA A 98 -15.65 4.01 19.90
N GLY A 99 -14.61 3.61 19.15
CA GLY A 99 -13.59 2.71 19.65
C GLY A 99 -12.23 3.31 20.01
N GLY A 100 -11.92 4.53 19.55
CA GLY A 100 -10.62 5.17 19.78
C GLY A 100 -9.42 4.41 19.16
N LEU A 101 -8.19 4.80 19.52
CA LEU A 101 -6.95 4.22 18.96
C LEU A 101 -6.85 2.70 19.15
N ALA A 102 -7.36 2.17 20.27
CA ALA A 102 -7.31 0.74 20.56
C ALA A 102 -8.20 -0.06 19.59
N ALA A 103 -9.42 0.39 19.31
CA ALA A 103 -10.30 -0.31 18.38
C ALA A 103 -9.73 -0.34 16.96
N VAL A 104 -9.08 0.75 16.53
CA VAL A 104 -8.42 0.81 15.22
C VAL A 104 -7.35 -0.29 15.09
N ILE A 105 -6.53 -0.48 16.13
CA ILE A 105 -5.50 -1.54 16.13
C ILE A 105 -6.15 -2.93 16.07
N TYR A 106 -7.20 -3.17 16.85
CA TYR A 106 -7.91 -4.46 16.80
C TYR A 106 -8.52 -4.73 15.42
N THR A 107 -9.11 -3.72 14.79
CA THR A 107 -9.68 -3.87 13.44
C THR A 107 -8.62 -4.10 12.38
N ASP A 108 -7.43 -3.49 12.51
CA ASP A 108 -6.32 -3.69 11.57
C ASP A 108 -5.76 -5.13 11.64
N VAL A 109 -5.58 -5.66 12.85
CA VAL A 109 -5.17 -7.06 13.04
C VAL A 109 -6.20 -8.03 12.46
N LEU A 110 -7.49 -7.75 12.65
CA LEU A 110 -8.55 -8.58 12.09
C LEU A 110 -8.58 -8.49 10.55
N GLN A 111 -8.43 -7.30 9.98
CA GLN A 111 -8.42 -7.08 8.54
C GLN A 111 -7.24 -7.80 7.87
N THR A 112 -6.03 -7.71 8.44
CA THR A 112 -4.84 -8.39 7.92
C THR A 112 -5.02 -9.91 7.92
N LEU A 113 -5.63 -10.48 8.97
CA LEU A 113 -5.90 -11.91 9.06
C LEU A 113 -6.91 -12.36 8.00
N ILE A 114 -8.03 -11.65 7.85
CA ILE A 114 -9.07 -11.97 6.85
C ILE A 114 -8.49 -11.89 5.43
N MET A 115 -7.73 -10.84 5.12
CA MET A 115 -7.09 -10.67 3.81
C MET A 115 -6.07 -11.78 3.53
N ALA A 116 -5.27 -12.17 4.53
CA ALA A 116 -4.29 -13.25 4.39
C ALA A 116 -4.96 -14.60 4.10
N LEU A 117 -6.02 -14.94 4.84
CA LEU A 117 -6.78 -16.17 4.60
C LEU A 117 -7.48 -16.14 3.23
N GLY A 118 -8.10 -15.02 2.86
CA GLY A 118 -8.73 -14.84 1.55
C GLY A 118 -7.74 -15.02 0.41
N ALA A 119 -6.55 -14.43 0.52
CA ALA A 119 -5.48 -14.58 -0.45
C ALA A 119 -5.01 -16.03 -0.59
N LEU A 120 -4.85 -16.76 0.52
CA LEU A 120 -4.47 -18.18 0.49
C LEU A 120 -5.54 -19.04 -0.20
N VAL A 121 -6.81 -18.86 0.15
CA VAL A 121 -7.91 -19.61 -0.47
C VAL A 121 -7.99 -19.33 -1.97
N LEU A 122 -7.92 -18.05 -2.36
CA LEU A 122 -7.93 -17.66 -3.77
C LEU A 122 -6.71 -18.21 -4.52
N MET A 123 -5.55 -18.23 -3.89
CA MET A 123 -4.35 -18.85 -4.45
C MET A 123 -4.59 -20.33 -4.76
N PHE A 124 -5.07 -21.13 -3.81
CA PHE A 124 -5.32 -22.56 -4.05
C PHE A 124 -6.36 -22.82 -5.15
N ILE A 125 -7.46 -22.06 -5.16
CA ILE A 125 -8.50 -22.19 -6.21
C ILE A 125 -7.95 -21.78 -7.58
N GLY A 126 -7.18 -20.69 -7.63
CA GLY A 126 -6.56 -20.17 -8.84
C GLY A 126 -5.55 -21.15 -9.43
N PHE A 127 -4.62 -21.66 -8.62
CA PHE A 127 -3.66 -22.67 -9.05
C PHE A 127 -4.33 -23.99 -9.45
N GLY A 128 -5.40 -24.40 -8.75
CA GLY A 128 -6.19 -25.56 -9.13
C GLY A 128 -6.83 -25.43 -10.52
N LYS A 129 -7.44 -24.29 -10.84
CA LYS A 129 -8.03 -24.02 -12.18
C LYS A 129 -6.98 -23.78 -13.27
N ALA A 130 -5.82 -23.25 -12.90
CA ALA A 130 -4.71 -23.00 -13.83
C ALA A 130 -3.96 -24.29 -14.22
N GLY A 131 -4.14 -25.40 -13.51
CA GLY A 131 -3.37 -26.63 -13.74
C GLY A 131 -1.99 -26.60 -13.10
N TRP A 132 -1.87 -25.92 -11.96
CA TRP A 132 -0.64 -25.72 -11.20
C TRP A 132 0.47 -25.10 -12.06
N TYR A 133 1.73 -25.41 -11.77
CA TYR A 133 2.89 -24.81 -12.44
C TYR A 133 2.95 -25.11 -13.93
N GLU A 134 2.63 -26.35 -14.32
CA GLU A 134 2.71 -26.79 -15.72
C GLU A 134 1.61 -26.15 -16.57
N GLY A 135 0.36 -26.20 -16.09
CA GLY A 135 -0.76 -25.56 -16.79
C GLY A 135 -0.63 -24.04 -16.84
N LEU A 136 -0.02 -23.41 -15.83
CA LEU A 136 0.29 -21.97 -15.88
C LEU A 136 1.28 -21.65 -17.00
N LYS A 137 2.35 -22.44 -17.14
CA LYS A 137 3.39 -22.22 -18.16
C LYS A 137 2.84 -22.39 -19.58
N GLU A 138 1.99 -23.40 -19.77
CA GLU A 138 1.36 -23.69 -21.06
C GLU A 138 0.34 -22.60 -21.44
N LYS A 139 -0.60 -22.28 -20.54
CA LYS A 139 -1.62 -21.24 -20.76
C LYS A 139 -1.00 -19.87 -20.94
N TYR A 140 0.04 -19.53 -20.18
CA TYR A 140 0.71 -18.23 -20.32
C TYR A 140 1.28 -18.00 -21.72
N SER A 141 1.77 -19.04 -22.39
CA SER A 141 2.32 -18.92 -23.74
C SER A 141 1.26 -18.81 -24.85
N THR A 142 0.01 -19.15 -24.55
CA THR A 142 -1.09 -19.27 -25.52
C THR A 142 -2.16 -18.19 -25.38
N GLU A 143 -2.20 -17.48 -24.24
CA GLU A 143 -3.18 -16.43 -23.97
C GLU A 143 -2.76 -15.09 -24.60
N ILE A 144 -3.40 -14.72 -25.72
CA ILE A 144 -3.30 -13.39 -26.33
C ILE A 144 -4.61 -12.64 -26.02
N PRO A 145 -4.56 -11.40 -25.49
CA PRO A 145 -5.76 -10.65 -25.16
C PRO A 145 -6.59 -10.35 -26.41
N LYS A 146 -7.92 -10.49 -26.31
CA LYS A 146 -8.88 -10.22 -27.40
C LYS A 146 -8.90 -8.77 -27.89
N ILE A 147 -8.39 -7.83 -27.08
CA ILE A 147 -8.30 -6.41 -27.41
C ILE A 147 -6.83 -6.06 -27.55
N THR A 148 -6.39 -5.75 -28.78
CA THR A 148 -5.01 -5.39 -29.09
C THR A 148 -4.92 -3.97 -29.63
N VAL A 149 -4.05 -3.16 -29.04
CA VAL A 149 -3.69 -1.83 -29.59
C VAL A 149 -2.77 -2.03 -30.80
N PRO A 150 -3.13 -1.50 -31.98
CA PRO A 150 -2.28 -1.61 -33.18
C PRO A 150 -0.92 -0.93 -32.94
N ASN A 151 0.14 -1.46 -33.55
CA ASN A 151 1.52 -0.96 -33.49
C ASN A 151 2.25 -1.13 -32.14
N THR A 152 1.86 -2.09 -31.29
CA THR A 152 2.62 -2.41 -30.06
C THR A 152 2.77 -3.91 -29.82
N ASN A 153 4.00 -4.35 -29.47
CA ASN A 153 4.32 -5.73 -29.09
C ASN A 153 3.92 -6.07 -27.63
N CYS A 154 3.15 -5.21 -26.97
CA CYS A 154 2.77 -5.36 -25.57
C CYS A 154 1.73 -6.48 -25.33
N HIS A 155 1.12 -7.01 -26.39
CA HIS A 155 0.05 -8.01 -26.33
C HIS A 155 0.53 -9.46 -26.46
N VAL A 156 1.80 -9.67 -26.80
CA VAL A 156 2.36 -11.01 -27.01
C VAL A 156 3.09 -11.45 -25.74
N PRO A 157 2.84 -12.67 -25.23
CA PRO A 157 3.57 -13.19 -24.09
C PRO A 157 5.07 -13.26 -24.42
N ARG A 158 5.88 -12.56 -23.63
CA ARG A 158 7.32 -12.45 -23.87
C ARG A 158 8.03 -13.71 -23.36
N ALA A 159 9.03 -14.19 -24.10
CA ALA A 159 9.76 -15.42 -23.77
C ALA A 159 10.50 -15.38 -22.41
N ASP A 160 10.75 -14.19 -21.86
CA ASP A 160 11.44 -13.94 -20.59
C ASP A 160 10.49 -13.65 -19.41
N ALA A 161 9.18 -13.84 -19.57
CA ALA A 161 8.18 -13.48 -18.56
C ALA A 161 8.32 -14.20 -17.21
N PHE A 162 8.95 -15.38 -17.17
CA PHE A 162 9.18 -16.14 -15.94
C PHE A 162 10.48 -15.79 -15.22
N HIS A 163 11.24 -14.79 -15.72
CA HIS A 163 12.37 -14.24 -14.98
C HIS A 163 11.88 -13.25 -13.90
N LEU A 164 11.87 -13.71 -12.64
CA LEU A 164 11.37 -12.96 -11.47
C LEU A 164 12.11 -11.62 -11.23
N PHE A 165 13.37 -11.52 -11.65
CA PHE A 165 14.19 -10.32 -11.50
C PHE A 165 14.48 -9.71 -12.85
N ARG A 166 13.52 -8.92 -13.34
CA ARG A 166 13.69 -8.11 -14.55
C ARG A 166 13.87 -6.64 -14.15
N ASP A 167 14.97 -6.04 -14.58
CA ASP A 167 15.37 -4.65 -14.31
C ASP A 167 15.19 -4.19 -12.84
N PRO A 168 15.75 -4.92 -11.85
CA PRO A 168 15.43 -4.72 -10.44
C PRO A 168 16.01 -3.42 -9.82
N ILE A 169 16.96 -2.78 -10.49
CA ILE A 169 17.91 -1.89 -9.83
C ILE A 169 17.34 -0.48 -9.58
N THR A 170 16.64 0.11 -10.57
CA THR A 170 16.22 1.52 -10.48
C THR A 170 14.84 1.72 -9.87
N GLY A 171 13.83 0.95 -10.28
CA GLY A 171 12.45 1.14 -9.80
C GLY A 171 12.13 0.43 -8.48
N LEU A 172 12.46 -0.87 -8.41
CA LEU A 172 12.05 -1.74 -7.31
C LEU A 172 12.94 -1.60 -6.06
N ILE A 173 14.24 -1.43 -6.27
CA ILE A 173 15.19 -1.27 -5.16
C ILE A 173 15.24 0.18 -4.72
N PHE A 174 15.43 1.16 -5.60
CA PHE A 174 15.55 2.57 -5.21
C PHE A 174 14.19 3.26 -4.97
N GLY A 175 13.25 3.18 -5.92
CA GLY A 175 11.98 3.88 -5.79
C GLY A 175 11.14 3.42 -4.59
N LEU A 176 10.94 2.11 -4.48
CA LEU A 176 10.12 1.52 -3.42
C LEU A 176 10.75 1.64 -2.02
N THR A 177 12.08 1.57 -1.88
CA THR A 177 12.71 1.70 -0.56
C THR A 177 12.71 3.14 -0.07
N VAL A 178 12.96 4.12 -0.95
CA VAL A 178 12.95 5.54 -0.58
C VAL A 178 11.54 5.98 -0.21
N VAL A 179 10.52 5.58 -0.96
CA VAL A 179 9.11 5.89 -0.64
C VAL A 179 8.68 5.19 0.65
N ALA A 180 9.02 3.91 0.83
CA ALA A 180 8.66 3.20 2.07
C ALA A 180 9.34 3.80 3.30
N LEU A 181 10.62 4.18 3.19
CA LEU A 181 11.36 4.81 4.28
C LEU A 181 10.82 6.21 4.55
N TRP A 182 10.46 6.99 3.53
CA TRP A 182 9.80 8.29 3.71
C TRP A 182 8.45 8.15 4.42
N CYS A 183 7.59 7.26 3.92
CA CYS A 183 6.26 7.02 4.48
C CYS A 183 6.36 6.58 5.95
N TRP A 184 7.15 5.55 6.26
CA TRP A 184 7.21 5.01 7.62
C TRP A 184 8.06 5.83 8.60
N CYS A 185 9.03 6.62 8.13
CA CYS A 185 9.78 7.52 9.02
C CYS A 185 9.02 8.82 9.29
N THR A 186 8.25 9.33 8.32
CA THR A 186 7.60 10.64 8.43
C THR A 186 6.17 10.54 8.96
N ASP A 187 5.49 9.43 8.68
CA ASP A 187 4.10 9.15 9.09
C ASP A 187 4.09 8.33 10.40
N GLN A 188 4.77 8.86 11.43
CA GLN A 188 4.81 8.29 12.78
C GLN A 188 4.27 9.28 13.81
#